data_AF-A0A2D5TL87-F1
#
_entry.id   AF-A0A2D5TL87-F1
#
_cell.length_a   1.000
_cell.length_b   1.000
_cell.length_c   1.000
_cell.angle_alpha   90.00
_cell.angle_beta   90.00
_cell.angle_gamma   90.00
#
_symmetry.space_group_name_H-M   'P 1'
#
loop_
_entity.id
_entity.type
_entity.pdbx_description
1 polymer ?
#
loop_
_entity_poly.entity_id
_entity_poly.type
_entity_poly.pdbx_seq_one_letter_code
_entity_poly.pdbx_strand_id
1 'polypeptide(L)'
;MKNSIKLIFSLGIVLSMMACTSNDTSGPTGCDECVYTLAGNETSGTVPSSLNGTYNLTFSSSQPGSPYADGTTAKFTIDNNELTVEIDGQDCITLKNPVQFSNTEVAFNDSCTANVAYFISASQNGTLNEINVMSDSSTPFTFYGQFAN
;
A
#
# COMPACT_ATOMS: atom_id res chain seq x y z
N MET A 1 48.50 -39.04 -36.79
CA MET A 1 49.23 -37.84 -37.29
C MET A 1 48.28 -36.65 -37.06
N LYS A 2 48.30 -36.00 -35.90
CA LYS A 2 49.13 -34.81 -35.58
C LYS A 2 49.26 -33.84 -36.77
N ASN A 3 48.53 -32.73 -36.73
CA ASN A 3 49.18 -31.42 -36.61
C ASN A 3 48.23 -30.35 -36.06
N SER A 4 48.69 -29.78 -34.95
CA SER A 4 48.12 -28.67 -34.20
C SER A 4 48.59 -27.36 -34.82
N ILE A 5 47.70 -26.37 -34.98
CA ILE A 5 48.10 -24.98 -35.16
C ILE A 5 47.52 -24.18 -33.99
N LYS A 6 48.45 -23.74 -33.13
CA LYS A 6 48.24 -22.77 -32.07
C LYS A 6 48.19 -21.39 -32.72
N LEU A 7 47.22 -20.55 -32.37
CA LEU A 7 47.41 -19.10 -32.43
C LEU A 7 46.77 -18.48 -31.20
N ILE A 8 47.65 -17.98 -30.33
CA ILE A 8 47.36 -17.15 -29.18
C ILE A 8 47.22 -15.72 -29.70
N PHE A 9 46.10 -15.06 -29.42
CA PHE A 9 46.02 -13.60 -29.42
C PHE A 9 45.30 -13.14 -28.16
N SER A 10 46.11 -12.75 -27.19
CA SER A 10 45.72 -12.03 -25.99
C SER A 10 45.39 -10.59 -26.39
N LEU A 11 44.16 -10.15 -26.16
CA LEU A 11 43.84 -8.72 -26.09
C LEU A 11 43.03 -8.49 -24.82
N GLY A 12 43.72 -7.99 -23.80
CA GLY A 12 43.12 -7.60 -22.53
C GLY A 12 42.28 -6.35 -22.71
N ILE A 13 41.01 -6.44 -22.31
CA ILE A 13 40.18 -5.29 -22.00
C ILE A 13 39.92 -5.35 -20.49
N VAL A 14 40.62 -4.49 -19.76
CA VAL A 14 40.33 -4.17 -18.38
C VAL A 14 39.11 -3.24 -18.41
N LEU A 15 37.92 -3.78 -18.14
CA LEU A 15 36.77 -2.96 -17.77
C LEU A 15 36.72 -2.88 -16.24
N SER A 16 37.13 -1.73 -15.73
CA SER A 16 36.89 -1.28 -14.37
C SER A 16 35.38 -1.14 -14.15
N MET A 17 34.77 -2.12 -13.50
CA MET A 17 33.46 -1.93 -12.90
C MET A 17 33.66 -1.12 -11.61
N MET A 18 33.33 0.18 -11.68
CA MET A 18 32.92 0.93 -10.50
C MET A 18 31.69 0.21 -9.93
N ALA A 19 31.91 -0.67 -8.95
CA ALA A 19 30.84 -0.99 -8.03
C ALA A 19 30.67 0.24 -7.14
N CYS A 20 29.63 1.01 -7.42
CA CYS A 20 29.14 2.03 -6.51
C CYS A 20 28.99 1.36 -5.14
N THR A 21 29.70 1.86 -4.14
CA THR A 21 29.27 1.68 -2.76
C THR A 21 28.02 2.56 -2.65
N SER A 22 26.85 2.00 -2.98
CA SER A 22 25.61 2.60 -2.53
C SER A 22 25.66 2.46 -1.03
N ASN A 23 25.84 3.59 -0.36
CA ASN A 23 25.60 3.70 1.06
C ASN A 23 24.08 3.56 1.20
N ASP A 24 23.60 2.31 1.17
CA ASP A 24 22.19 1.98 1.30
C ASP A 24 21.81 2.24 2.76
N THR A 25 21.55 3.51 3.07
CA THR A 25 20.56 3.84 4.07
C THR A 25 19.23 3.39 3.49
N SER A 26 18.89 2.13 3.74
CA SER A 26 17.60 1.53 3.44
C SER A 26 16.51 2.25 4.26
N GLY A 27 16.07 3.42 3.80
CA GLY A 27 14.65 3.76 3.87
C GLY A 27 13.93 2.92 2.81
N PRO A 28 12.66 2.54 3.01
CA PRO A 28 11.96 1.67 2.07
C PRO A 28 11.98 2.34 0.69
N THR A 29 12.41 1.61 -0.33
CA THR A 29 12.08 1.90 -1.74
C THR A 29 10.57 2.02 -1.81
N GLY A 30 10.10 3.27 -1.91
CA GLY A 30 8.77 3.70 -1.47
C GLY A 30 7.64 3.17 -2.34
N CYS A 31 6.52 2.89 -1.69
CA CYS A 31 5.25 2.61 -2.35
C CYS A 31 4.81 3.79 -3.23
N ASP A 32 3.99 3.50 -4.25
CA ASP A 32 3.41 4.55 -5.09
C ASP A 32 2.55 5.47 -4.22
N GLU A 33 2.59 6.78 -4.48
CA GLU A 33 1.78 7.73 -3.72
C GLU A 33 0.46 8.04 -4.45
N CYS A 34 -0.65 7.97 -3.73
CA CYS A 34 -1.95 8.44 -4.18
C CYS A 34 -2.46 9.55 -3.25
N VAL A 35 -2.47 10.78 -3.75
CA VAL A 35 -2.99 11.94 -3.02
C VAL A 35 -4.40 12.21 -3.48
N TYR A 36 -5.39 11.94 -2.63
CA TYR A 36 -6.77 12.19 -2.97
C TYR A 36 -7.08 13.69 -2.96
N THR A 37 -7.91 14.13 -3.91
CA THR A 37 -8.42 15.51 -3.96
C THR A 37 -9.83 15.54 -3.40
N LEU A 38 -10.01 16.21 -2.25
CA LEU A 38 -11.31 16.33 -1.60
C LEU A 38 -12.33 17.00 -2.52
N ALA A 39 -13.52 16.42 -2.61
CA ALA A 39 -14.69 17.05 -3.20
C ALA A 39 -15.16 18.23 -2.33
N GLY A 40 -15.91 19.17 -2.91
CA GLY A 40 -16.30 20.41 -2.24
C GLY A 40 -17.16 20.24 -0.98
N ASN A 41 -17.77 19.07 -0.77
CA ASN A 41 -18.57 18.72 0.40
C ASN A 41 -17.84 17.78 1.37
N GLU A 42 -16.58 17.46 1.12
CA GLU A 42 -15.76 16.61 1.98
C GLU A 42 -14.91 17.43 2.94
N THR A 43 -14.65 16.88 4.11
CA THR A 43 -13.75 17.47 5.11
C THR A 43 -12.51 16.60 5.23
N SER A 44 -11.33 17.21 5.38
CA SER A 44 -10.09 16.47 5.62
C SER A 44 -10.17 15.71 6.94
N GLY A 45 -9.83 14.43 6.90
CA GLY A 45 -9.81 13.54 8.05
C GLY A 45 -8.48 13.56 8.79
N THR A 46 -8.52 13.21 10.07
CA THR A 46 -7.32 12.99 10.87
C THR A 46 -7.44 11.66 11.61
N VAL A 47 -6.55 10.72 11.27
CA VAL A 47 -6.43 9.46 11.99
C VAL A 47 -5.86 9.73 13.38
N PRO A 48 -6.50 9.26 14.47
CA PRO A 48 -5.95 9.39 15.82
C PRO A 48 -4.58 8.72 15.91
N SER A 49 -3.60 9.39 16.53
CA SER A 49 -2.23 8.86 16.64
C SER A 49 -2.13 7.55 17.45
N SER A 50 -3.17 7.20 18.22
CA SER A 50 -3.27 5.91 18.89
C SER A 50 -3.42 4.73 17.92
N LEU A 51 -3.76 5.01 16.66
CA LEU A 51 -3.83 4.04 15.57
C LEU A 51 -2.56 3.99 14.72
N ASN A 52 -1.52 4.76 15.05
CA ASN A 52 -0.25 4.62 14.33
C ASN A 52 0.35 3.25 14.62
N GLY A 53 0.79 2.56 13.58
CA GLY A 53 1.33 1.22 13.68
C GLY A 53 1.22 0.41 12.39
N THR A 54 1.68 -0.83 12.47
CA THR A 54 1.61 -1.80 11.36
C THR A 54 0.68 -2.94 11.75
N TYR A 55 -0.27 -3.24 10.88
CA TYR A 55 -1.34 -4.20 11.10
C TYR A 55 -1.34 -5.24 9.98
N ASN A 56 -1.11 -6.51 10.33
CA ASN A 56 -1.28 -7.61 9.40
C ASN A 56 -2.70 -8.14 9.57
N LEU A 57 -3.55 -7.93 8.57
CA LEU A 57 -4.98 -8.21 8.63
C LEU A 57 -5.38 -9.18 7.53
N THR A 58 -6.51 -9.86 7.71
CA THR A 58 -7.10 -10.76 6.73
C THR A 58 -8.46 -10.23 6.28
N PHE A 59 -8.68 -10.24 4.97
CA PHE A 59 -9.94 -9.83 4.37
C PHE A 59 -11.03 -10.88 4.60
N SER A 60 -12.23 -10.42 4.92
CA SER A 60 -13.40 -11.27 5.11
C SER A 60 -14.68 -10.55 4.71
N SER A 61 -15.78 -11.31 4.69
CA SER A 61 -17.12 -10.81 4.35
C SER A 61 -17.20 -10.23 2.94
N SER A 62 -16.46 -10.81 2.00
CA SER A 62 -16.41 -10.37 0.60
C SER A 62 -17.82 -10.34 -0.01
N GLN A 63 -18.18 -9.18 -0.55
CA GLN A 63 -19.46 -8.97 -1.24
C GLN A 63 -19.27 -9.03 -2.76
N PRO A 64 -20.35 -9.26 -3.53
CA PRO A 64 -20.29 -9.19 -4.99
C PRO A 64 -19.69 -7.86 -5.47
N GLY A 65 -18.67 -7.94 -6.33
CA GLY A 65 -17.95 -6.77 -6.85
C GLY A 65 -16.74 -6.36 -6.03
N SER A 66 -16.46 -7.02 -4.89
CA SER A 66 -15.25 -6.78 -4.12
C SER A 66 -13.99 -7.04 -4.96
N PRO A 67 -12.94 -6.20 -4.83
CA PRO A 67 -11.65 -6.45 -5.47
C PRO A 67 -10.86 -7.58 -4.79
N TYR A 68 -11.27 -8.00 -3.58
CA TYR A 68 -10.55 -8.98 -2.76
C TYR A 68 -11.42 -10.19 -2.43
N ALA A 69 -10.78 -11.36 -2.45
CA ALA A 69 -11.39 -12.61 -2.00
C ALA A 69 -11.24 -12.76 -0.48
N ASP A 70 -12.16 -13.50 0.14
CA ASP A 70 -11.99 -13.89 1.54
C ASP A 70 -10.66 -14.65 1.74
N GLY A 71 -9.95 -14.31 2.82
CA GLY A 71 -8.64 -14.86 3.12
C GLY A 71 -7.46 -14.10 2.51
N THR A 72 -7.69 -13.06 1.69
CA THR A 72 -6.61 -12.16 1.23
C THR A 72 -5.96 -11.49 2.45
N THR A 73 -4.65 -11.64 2.58
CA THR A 73 -3.84 -11.02 3.63
C THR A 73 -3.25 -9.70 3.16
N ALA A 74 -3.11 -8.76 4.10
CA ALA A 74 -2.56 -7.46 3.82
C ALA A 74 -1.84 -6.89 5.04
N LYS A 75 -0.82 -6.07 4.79
CA LYS A 75 -0.16 -5.25 5.80
C LYS A 75 -0.53 -3.79 5.59
N PHE A 76 -1.13 -3.19 6.61
CA PHE A 76 -1.47 -1.77 6.64
C PHE A 76 -0.51 -1.05 7.58
N THR A 77 0.10 0.04 7.13
CA THR A 77 0.87 0.92 8.00
C THR A 77 0.18 2.27 8.08
N ILE A 78 -0.20 2.66 9.29
CA ILE A 78 -0.76 3.97 9.60
C ILE A 78 0.33 4.78 10.27
N ASP A 79 0.75 5.88 9.64
CA ASP A 79 1.68 6.83 10.24
C ASP A 79 1.51 8.22 9.63
N ASN A 80 1.76 9.28 10.41
CA ASN A 80 1.68 10.68 9.96
C ASN A 80 0.40 11.06 9.16
N ASN A 81 -0.75 10.47 9.50
CA ASN A 81 -2.02 10.67 8.78
C ASN A 81 -2.00 10.18 7.31
N GLU A 82 -1.10 9.25 7.00
CA GLU A 82 -1.00 8.51 5.74
C GLU A 82 -1.32 7.03 6.00
N LEU A 83 -1.80 6.34 4.97
CA LEU A 83 -2.04 4.89 5.00
C LEU A 83 -1.24 4.22 3.90
N THR A 84 -0.25 3.40 4.27
CA THR A 84 0.40 2.49 3.34
C THR A 84 -0.34 1.16 3.33
N VAL A 85 -0.75 0.70 2.15
CA VAL A 85 -1.46 -0.54 1.90
C VAL A 85 -0.55 -1.48 1.11
N GLU A 86 -0.28 -2.65 1.69
CA GLU A 86 0.47 -3.74 1.06
C GLU A 86 -0.43 -4.99 1.04
N ILE A 87 -1.19 -5.17 -0.05
CA ILE A 87 -1.99 -6.39 -0.26
C ILE A 87 -1.10 -7.49 -0.83
N ASP A 88 -1.19 -8.71 -0.31
CA ASP A 88 -0.36 -9.82 -0.80
C ASP A 88 -0.56 -10.08 -2.30
N GLY A 89 0.55 -10.05 -3.05
CA GLY A 89 0.55 -10.24 -4.50
C GLY A 89 0.21 -8.98 -5.31
N GLN A 90 0.14 -7.81 -4.69
CA GLN A 90 -0.06 -6.52 -5.36
C GLN A 90 1.10 -5.56 -5.05
N ASP A 91 1.28 -4.55 -5.92
CA ASP A 91 2.18 -3.44 -5.63
C ASP A 91 1.63 -2.60 -4.47
N CYS A 92 2.51 -2.02 -3.67
CA CYS A 92 2.10 -1.25 -2.50
C CYS A 92 1.80 0.20 -2.84
N ILE A 93 0.88 0.80 -2.09
CA ILE A 93 0.43 2.19 -2.29
C ILE A 93 0.37 2.94 -0.96
N THR A 94 0.79 4.21 -0.94
CA THR A 94 0.61 5.14 0.18
C THR A 94 -0.46 6.17 -0.16
N LEU A 95 -1.54 6.16 0.60
CA LEU A 95 -2.70 7.02 0.44
C LEU A 95 -2.60 8.23 1.37
N LYS A 96 -2.92 9.40 0.84
CA LYS A 96 -2.81 10.69 1.55
C LYS A 96 -4.06 11.53 1.41
N ASN A 97 -4.19 12.51 2.30
CA ASN A 97 -5.31 13.45 2.38
C ASN A 97 -6.66 12.73 2.58
N PRO A 98 -6.83 12.02 3.71
CA PRO A 98 -8.03 11.25 3.95
C PRO A 98 -9.25 12.15 4.16
N VAL A 99 -10.43 11.53 4.06
CA VAL A 99 -11.74 12.17 4.31
C VAL A 99 -12.22 11.81 5.72
N GLN A 100 -12.73 12.81 6.45
CA GLN A 100 -13.45 12.55 7.69
C GLN A 100 -14.83 11.96 7.35
N PHE A 101 -15.09 10.72 7.78
CA PHE A 101 -16.37 10.06 7.49
C PHE A 101 -17.33 10.12 8.68
N SER A 102 -16.85 9.74 9.87
CA SER A 102 -17.60 9.81 11.13
C SER A 102 -16.65 10.17 12.27
N ASN A 103 -17.13 10.32 13.51
CA ASN A 103 -16.24 10.62 14.65
C ASN A 103 -15.22 9.51 14.96
N THR A 104 -15.42 8.31 14.42
CA THR A 104 -14.59 7.13 14.67
C THR A 104 -14.02 6.52 13.40
N GLU A 105 -14.29 7.12 12.23
CA GLU A 105 -13.87 6.61 10.93
C GLU A 105 -13.29 7.69 10.03
N VAL A 106 -12.16 7.35 9.43
CA VAL A 106 -11.42 8.17 8.48
C VAL A 106 -11.18 7.32 7.23
N ALA A 107 -11.51 7.87 6.06
CA ALA A 107 -11.45 7.16 4.79
C ALA A 107 -10.24 7.59 3.96
N PHE A 108 -9.46 6.64 3.48
CA PHE A 108 -8.42 6.85 2.48
C PHE A 108 -8.90 6.34 1.14
N ASN A 109 -9.05 7.23 0.15
CA ASN A 109 -9.46 6.86 -1.20
C ASN A 109 -8.24 6.40 -2.01
N ASP A 110 -8.32 5.22 -2.58
CA ASP A 110 -7.40 4.70 -3.58
C ASP A 110 -8.02 4.87 -4.97
N SER A 111 -7.97 6.11 -5.46
CA SER A 111 -8.41 6.45 -6.82
C SER A 111 -7.35 6.15 -7.89
N CYS A 112 -6.20 5.59 -7.49
CA CYS A 112 -5.05 5.42 -8.37
C CYS A 112 -4.91 3.99 -8.88
N THR A 113 -5.27 2.98 -8.07
CA THR A 113 -5.09 1.58 -8.43
C THR A 113 -6.38 0.78 -8.35
N ALA A 114 -7.05 0.77 -7.20
CA ALA A 114 -8.17 -0.14 -6.94
C ALA A 114 -9.56 0.50 -7.12
N ASN A 115 -9.67 1.83 -7.15
CA ASN A 115 -10.94 2.57 -7.15
C ASN A 115 -11.85 2.17 -5.97
N VAL A 116 -11.25 2.04 -4.80
CA VAL A 116 -11.92 1.75 -3.53
C VAL A 116 -11.53 2.79 -2.48
N ALA A 117 -12.19 2.74 -1.34
CA ALA A 117 -11.80 3.51 -0.17
C ALA A 117 -11.66 2.59 1.06
N TYR A 118 -10.60 2.83 1.81
CA TYR A 118 -10.26 2.14 3.05
C TYR A 118 -10.68 2.99 4.25
N PHE A 119 -11.66 2.51 4.99
CA PHE A 119 -12.23 3.21 6.14
C PHE A 119 -11.61 2.64 7.41
N ILE A 120 -10.71 3.43 8.01
CA ILE A 120 -10.03 3.09 9.24
C ILE A 120 -11.01 3.29 10.39
N SER A 121 -11.47 2.18 10.99
CA SER A 121 -12.46 2.19 12.05
C SER A 121 -11.81 1.95 13.40
N ALA A 122 -11.97 2.91 14.32
CA ALA A 122 -11.48 2.79 15.69
C ALA A 122 -12.50 2.08 16.59
N SER A 123 -12.02 1.21 17.48
CA SER A 123 -12.82 0.68 18.58
C SER A 123 -13.14 1.77 19.60
N GLN A 124 -14.11 1.51 20.49
CA GLN A 124 -14.42 2.42 21.61
C GLN A 124 -13.22 2.68 22.54
N ASN A 125 -12.21 1.80 22.52
CA ASN A 125 -10.99 1.92 23.32
C ASN A 125 -9.86 2.66 22.58
N GLY A 126 -10.11 3.19 21.37
CA GLY A 126 -9.13 3.93 20.58
C GLY A 126 -8.07 3.06 19.91
N THR A 127 -8.29 1.75 19.82
CA THR A 127 -7.48 0.80 19.04
C THR A 127 -8.08 0.56 17.67
N LEU A 128 -7.31 0.04 16.71
CA LEU A 128 -7.88 -0.37 15.43
C LEU A 128 -8.91 -1.47 15.65
N ASN A 129 -10.11 -1.30 15.10
CA ASN A 129 -11.14 -2.33 15.05
C ASN A 129 -11.01 -3.14 13.75
N GLU A 130 -11.14 -2.46 12.62
CA GLU A 130 -11.11 -3.04 11.27
C GLU A 130 -10.81 -1.95 10.23
N ILE A 131 -10.53 -2.37 9.00
CA ILE A 131 -10.45 -1.49 7.84
C ILE A 131 -11.51 -1.95 6.84
N ASN A 132 -12.59 -1.18 6.71
CA ASN A 132 -13.66 -1.47 5.78
C ASN A 132 -13.24 -1.08 4.36
N VAL A 133 -13.52 -1.93 3.38
CA VAL A 133 -13.30 -1.66 1.96
C VAL A 133 -14.65 -1.35 1.35
N MET A 134 -14.78 -0.15 0.79
CA MET A 134 -16.00 0.31 0.14
C MET A 134 -15.69 0.83 -1.26
N SER A 135 -16.73 1.04 -2.07
CA SER A 135 -16.58 1.85 -3.28
C SER A 135 -15.89 3.17 -2.95
N ASP A 136 -15.16 3.71 -3.92
CA ASP A 136 -14.67 5.08 -3.84
C ASP A 136 -15.81 6.07 -3.57
N SER A 137 -15.47 7.36 -3.42
CA SER A 137 -16.32 8.48 -2.98
C SER A 137 -17.61 8.71 -3.82
N SER A 138 -17.95 7.80 -4.72
CA SER A 138 -19.25 7.65 -5.36
C SER A 138 -20.35 7.30 -4.34
N THR A 139 -21.35 8.16 -4.26
CA THR A 139 -22.59 7.87 -3.53
C THR A 139 -23.60 7.22 -4.48
N PRO A 140 -24.30 6.14 -4.08
CA PRO A 140 -24.25 5.48 -2.77
C PRO A 140 -22.98 4.64 -2.58
N PHE A 141 -22.47 4.62 -1.35
CA PHE A 141 -21.37 3.74 -0.98
C PHE A 141 -21.80 2.27 -1.03
N THR A 142 -20.96 1.43 -1.62
CA THR A 142 -21.13 -0.03 -1.62
C THR A 142 -20.06 -0.66 -0.74
N PHE A 143 -20.47 -1.47 0.24
CA PHE A 143 -19.56 -2.23 1.08
C PHE A 143 -19.05 -3.47 0.33
N TYR A 144 -17.73 -3.65 0.30
CA TYR A 144 -17.08 -4.79 -0.36
C TYR A 144 -16.55 -5.86 0.59
N GLY A 145 -16.37 -5.52 1.88
CA GLY A 145 -15.83 -6.40 2.90
C GLY A 145 -14.89 -5.65 3.82
N GLN A 146 -14.13 -6.36 4.64
CA GLN A 146 -13.30 -5.76 5.67
C GLN A 146 -12.03 -6.55 5.96
N PHE A 147 -10.95 -5.82 6.26
CA PHE A 147 -9.72 -6.36 6.83
C PHE A 147 -9.79 -6.29 8.36
N ALA A 148 -9.61 -7.43 9.03
CA ALA A 148 -9.57 -7.52 10.49
C ALA A 148 -8.61 -8.65 10.94
N ASN A 149 -8.34 -8.74 12.24
CA ASN A 149 -7.58 -9.85 12.84
C ASN A 149 -8.47 -11.07 13.10
#